data_AF-A0A5C7F0J3-F1
#
_entry.id   AF-A0A5C7F0J3-F1
#
_cell.length_a   1.000
_cell.length_b   1.000
_cell.length_c   1.000
_cell.angle_alpha   90.00
_cell.angle_beta   90.00
_cell.angle_gamma   90.00
#
_symmetry.space_group_name_H-M   'P 1'
#
loop_
_entity.id
_entity.type
_entity.pdbx_description
1 polymer ?
#
loop_
_entity_poly.entity_id
_entity_poly.type
_entity_poly.pdbx_seq_one_letter_code
_entity_poly.pdbx_strand_id
1 'polypeptide(L)'
;MLWFLMMLVIVFAFVITITLIDQKTEKKKPGDKKAAVKKSLKARTGTFDVTLFEVPSAYEDRCFRIEFHQKSTLVHKDIDYLPTTYTYTDVVKHFVKKFDQLKDSDRSEKQQREEARFELEHWDGDVYEEDAVEIPKKEAPRS
;
A
#
# COMPACT_ATOMS: atom_id res chain seq x y z
N MET A 1 -9.09 -31.46 -58.98
CA MET A 1 -9.09 -30.00 -58.80
C MET A 1 -10.13 -29.53 -57.77
N LEU A 2 -11.38 -30.02 -57.82
CA LEU A 2 -12.46 -29.59 -56.92
C LEU A 2 -12.18 -29.84 -55.42
N TRP A 3 -11.51 -30.95 -55.09
CA TRP A 3 -11.17 -31.31 -53.71
C TRP A 3 -10.17 -30.35 -53.04
N PHE A 4 -9.20 -29.83 -53.80
CA PHE A 4 -8.27 -28.82 -53.30
C PHE A 4 -8.98 -27.51 -52.97
N LEU A 5 -9.98 -27.13 -53.78
CA LEU A 5 -10.76 -25.92 -53.55
C LEU A 5 -11.65 -26.06 -52.31
N MET A 6 -12.21 -27.26 -52.08
CA MET A 6 -12.97 -27.55 -50.86
C MET A 6 -12.09 -27.50 -49.60
N MET A 7 -10.89 -28.09 -49.65
CA MET A 7 -9.94 -28.05 -48.52
C MET A 7 -9.49 -26.61 -48.21
N LEU A 8 -9.27 -25.79 -49.24
CA LEU A 8 -8.86 -24.40 -49.07
C LEU A 8 -9.96 -23.58 -48.38
N VAL A 9 -11.23 -23.75 -48.77
CA VAL A 9 -12.37 -23.07 -48.12
C VAL A 9 -12.54 -23.48 -46.66
N ILE A 10 -12.36 -24.76 -46.33
CA ILE A 10 -12.44 -25.25 -44.94
C ILE A 10 -11.34 -24.64 -44.08
N VAL A 11 -10.10 -24.63 -44.57
CA VAL A 11 -8.96 -24.03 -43.84
C VAL A 11 -9.16 -22.52 -43.69
N PHE A 12 -9.66 -21.83 -44.72
CA PHE A 12 -9.94 -20.40 -44.66
C PHE A 12 -11.05 -20.08 -43.64
N ALA A 13 -12.13 -20.87 -43.63
CA ALA A 13 -13.19 -20.74 -42.64
C ALA A 13 -12.67 -20.99 -41.23
N PHE A 14 -11.78 -21.97 -41.04
CA PHE A 14 -11.18 -22.28 -39.75
C PHE A 14 -10.28 -21.15 -39.24
N VAL A 15 -9.42 -20.58 -40.11
CA VAL A 15 -8.58 -19.42 -39.77
C VAL A 15 -9.45 -18.21 -39.42
N ILE A 16 -10.50 -17.93 -40.20
CA ILE A 16 -11.43 -16.84 -39.91
C ILE A 16 -12.12 -17.04 -38.55
N THR A 17 -12.59 -18.26 -38.25
CA THR A 17 -13.20 -18.56 -36.95
C THR A 17 -12.22 -18.40 -35.79
N ILE A 18 -10.96 -18.83 -35.93
CA ILE A 18 -9.93 -18.63 -34.91
C ILE A 18 -9.65 -17.14 -34.74
N THR A 19 -9.50 -16.37 -35.82
CA THR A 19 -9.24 -14.91 -35.71
C THR A 19 -10.43 -14.15 -35.13
N LEU A 20 -11.67 -14.58 -35.38
CA LEU A 20 -12.87 -14.01 -34.76
C LEU A 20 -12.98 -14.39 -33.27
N ILE A 21 -12.57 -15.60 -32.90
CA ILE A 21 -12.49 -16.03 -31.50
C ILE A 21 -11.36 -15.28 -30.80
N ASP A 22 -10.21 -15.06 -31.43
CA ASP A 22 -9.05 -14.34 -30.88
C ASP A 22 -9.36 -12.84 -30.72
N GLN A 23 -10.10 -12.23 -31.66
CA GLN A 23 -10.63 -10.88 -31.50
C GLN A 23 -11.76 -10.78 -30.45
N LYS A 24 -12.62 -11.81 -30.32
CA LYS A 24 -13.62 -11.89 -29.23
C LYS A 24 -13.04 -12.31 -27.88
N THR A 25 -11.81 -12.80 -27.86
CA THR A 25 -10.97 -12.91 -26.67
C THR A 25 -10.10 -11.66 -26.56
N GLU A 26 -10.72 -10.49 -26.72
CA GLU A 26 -10.46 -9.44 -25.73
C GLU A 26 -10.50 -10.12 -24.36
N LYS A 27 -9.31 -10.27 -23.78
CA LYS A 27 -9.07 -10.75 -22.43
C LYS A 27 -10.21 -10.25 -21.55
N LYS A 28 -11.14 -11.14 -21.19
CA LYS A 28 -12.10 -10.88 -20.12
C LYS A 28 -11.25 -10.50 -18.90
N LYS A 29 -11.12 -9.20 -18.66
CA LYS A 29 -10.47 -8.69 -17.46
C LYS A 29 -11.25 -9.29 -16.29
N PRO A 30 -10.56 -9.88 -15.31
CA PRO A 30 -11.22 -10.62 -14.25
C PRO A 30 -12.04 -9.63 -13.40
N GLY A 31 -13.35 -9.71 -13.53
CA GLY A 31 -14.33 -9.05 -12.66
C GLY A 31 -14.53 -7.57 -12.97
N ASP A 32 -15.80 -7.15 -12.99
CA ASP A 32 -16.28 -5.77 -13.03
C ASP A 32 -15.85 -4.97 -11.78
N LYS A 33 -14.55 -4.84 -11.55
CA LYS A 33 -14.00 -3.89 -10.60
C LYS A 33 -13.95 -2.57 -11.33
N LYS A 34 -14.85 -1.64 -10.99
CA LYS A 34 -14.77 -0.23 -11.40
C LYS A 34 -13.50 0.34 -10.77
N ALA A 35 -12.38 0.15 -11.47
CA ALA A 35 -11.08 0.59 -11.04
C ALA A 35 -10.77 1.93 -11.70
N ALA A 36 -10.73 3.00 -10.90
CA ALA A 36 -10.25 4.29 -11.36
C ALA A 36 -8.73 4.34 -11.15
N VAL A 37 -7.98 4.39 -12.25
CA VAL A 37 -6.51 4.49 -12.22
C VAL A 37 -6.13 5.93 -12.51
N LYS A 38 -5.37 6.55 -11.60
CA LYS A 38 -4.74 7.85 -11.86
C LYS A 38 -3.23 7.68 -11.80
N LYS A 39 -2.60 7.76 -12.98
CA LYS A 39 -1.14 7.80 -13.11
C LYS A 39 -0.65 9.16 -12.59
N SER A 40 0.35 9.14 -11.71
CA SER A 40 1.01 10.32 -11.13
C SER A 40 0.09 11.29 -10.36
N LEU A 41 -0.20 10.96 -9.11
CA LEU A 41 -0.71 11.89 -8.11
C LEU A 41 0.46 12.45 -7.28
N LYS A 42 0.58 13.78 -7.24
CA LYS A 42 1.53 14.47 -6.34
C LYS A 42 0.91 14.55 -4.94
N ALA A 43 1.47 13.82 -3.99
CA ALA A 43 1.21 13.98 -2.57
C ALA A 43 2.35 14.80 -1.93
N ARG A 44 2.16 15.27 -0.70
CA ARG A 44 3.18 16.09 -0.01
C ARG A 44 4.50 15.35 0.19
N THR A 45 4.42 14.03 0.33
CA THR A 45 5.55 13.12 0.57
C THR A 45 6.22 12.60 -0.70
N GLY A 46 5.67 12.87 -1.89
CA GLY A 46 6.23 12.39 -3.16
C GLY A 46 5.20 12.24 -4.28
N THR A 47 5.65 11.68 -5.40
CA THR A 47 4.74 11.34 -6.53
C THR A 47 4.43 9.86 -6.48
N PHE A 48 3.13 9.53 -6.48
CA PHE A 48 2.64 8.16 -6.38
C PHE A 48 1.65 7.85 -7.51
N ASP A 49 1.68 6.64 -8.02
CA ASP A 49 0.63 6.11 -8.88
C ASP A 49 -0.48 5.55 -8.00
N VAL A 50 -1.72 5.99 -8.25
CA VAL A 50 -2.86 5.66 -7.39
C VAL A 50 -3.85 4.80 -8.18
N THR A 51 -4.20 3.66 -7.60
CA THR A 51 -5.27 2.81 -8.11
C THR A 51 -6.37 2.72 -7.07
N LEU A 52 -7.59 3.10 -7.46
CA LEU A 52 -8.77 3.02 -6.64
C LEU A 52 -9.68 1.91 -7.17
N PHE A 53 -10.13 1.03 -6.27
CA PHE A 53 -11.05 -0.05 -6.56
C PHE A 53 -12.33 0.16 -5.75
N GLU A 54 -13.48 0.14 -6.42
CA GLU A 54 -14.76 0.00 -5.74
C GLU A 54 -14.99 -1.49 -5.41
N VAL A 55 -15.30 -1.77 -4.15
CA VAL A 55 -15.49 -3.11 -3.61
C VAL A 55 -16.97 -3.29 -3.25
N PRO A 56 -17.58 -4.47 -3.49
CA PRO A 56 -18.93 -4.74 -3.03
C PRO A 56 -19.04 -4.52 -1.51
N SER A 57 -20.00 -3.70 -1.09
CA SER A 57 -20.29 -3.41 0.31
C SER A 57 -21.65 -3.99 0.68
N ALA A 58 -21.78 -4.50 1.91
CA ALA A 58 -23.07 -4.92 2.47
C ALA A 58 -23.83 -3.75 3.13
N TYR A 59 -23.23 -2.56 3.19
CA TYR A 59 -23.74 -1.38 3.87
C TYR A 59 -24.24 -0.34 2.85
N GLU A 60 -25.00 0.66 3.32
CA GLU A 60 -25.46 1.78 2.49
C GLU A 60 -24.31 2.61 1.91
N ASP A 61 -23.17 2.63 2.60
CA ASP A 61 -21.94 3.28 2.17
C ASP A 61 -21.16 2.45 1.13
N ARG A 62 -20.46 3.14 0.23
CA ARG A 62 -19.61 2.50 -0.76
C ARG A 62 -18.24 2.19 -0.16
N CYS A 63 -17.78 0.97 -0.37
CA CYS A 63 -16.45 0.55 0.05
C CYS A 63 -15.45 0.81 -1.08
N PHE A 64 -14.38 1.51 -0.73
CA PHE A 64 -13.28 1.78 -1.65
C PHE A 64 -11.98 1.26 -1.09
N ARG A 65 -11.20 0.58 -1.94
CA ARG A 65 -9.82 0.20 -1.67
C ARG A 65 -8.91 1.05 -2.52
N ILE A 66 -7.89 1.64 -1.91
CA ILE A 66 -6.86 2.40 -2.61
C ILE A 66 -5.51 1.71 -2.50
N GLU A 67 -4.71 1.82 -3.54
CA GLU A 67 -3.34 1.34 -3.59
C GLU A 67 -2.41 2.43 -4.13
N PHE A 68 -1.40 2.75 -3.32
CA PHE A 68 -0.35 3.70 -3.65
C PHE A 68 0.89 2.94 -4.12
N HIS A 69 1.32 3.23 -5.34
CA HIS A 69 2.51 2.66 -5.94
C HIS A 69 3.58 3.74 -6.15
N GLN A 70 4.83 3.37 -5.96
CA GLN A 70 5.97 4.22 -6.29
C GLN A 70 6.96 3.36 -7.09
N LYS A 71 7.30 3.81 -8.31
CA LYS A 71 8.17 3.05 -9.23
C LYS A 71 7.70 1.59 -9.45
N SER A 72 6.39 1.38 -9.56
CA SER A 72 5.74 0.05 -9.69
C SER A 72 5.77 -0.84 -8.45
N THR A 73 6.29 -0.36 -7.31
CA THR A 73 6.24 -1.08 -6.03
C THR A 73 5.05 -0.59 -5.22
N LEU A 74 4.26 -1.51 -4.66
CA LEU A 74 3.18 -1.16 -3.73
C LEU A 74 3.78 -0.64 -2.42
N VAL A 75 3.50 0.62 -2.09
CA VAL A 75 4.03 1.29 -0.89
C VAL A 75 2.99 1.32 0.23
N HIS A 76 1.72 1.48 -0.14
CA HIS A 76 0.64 1.55 0.85
C HIS A 76 -0.69 1.10 0.24
N LYS A 77 -1.54 0.52 1.07
CA LYS A 77 -2.90 0.12 0.73
C LYS A 77 -3.82 0.49 1.88
N ASP A 78 -5.00 0.97 1.56
CA ASP A 78 -6.02 1.32 2.56
C ASP A 78 -7.42 0.97 2.03
N ILE A 79 -8.37 0.79 2.94
CA ILE A 79 -9.77 0.48 2.64
C ILE A 79 -10.64 1.33 3.55
N ASP A 80 -11.63 2.00 2.96
CA ASP A 80 -12.55 2.84 3.73
C ASP A 80 -13.97 2.78 3.15
N TYR A 81 -14.94 3.07 4.02
CA TYR A 81 -16.34 3.22 3.65
C TYR A 81 -16.66 4.70 3.54
N LEU A 82 -17.17 5.11 2.38
CA LEU A 82 -17.44 6.51 2.10
C LEU A 82 -18.88 6.70 1.61
N PRO A 83 -19.48 7.84 1.93
CA PRO A 83 -20.83 8.15 1.51
C PRO A 83 -21.00 8.05 -0.02
N THR A 84 -22.17 7.61 -0.45
CA THR A 84 -22.54 7.50 -1.88
C THR A 84 -22.46 8.84 -2.62
N THR A 85 -22.56 9.96 -1.90
CA THR A 85 -22.47 11.32 -2.46
C THR A 85 -21.06 11.72 -2.92
N TYR A 86 -20.01 11.02 -2.49
CA TYR A 86 -18.64 11.40 -2.81
C TYR A 86 -18.28 11.08 -4.27
N THR A 87 -17.60 11.99 -4.97
CA THR A 87 -17.04 11.65 -6.29
C THR A 87 -15.77 10.81 -6.14
N TYR A 88 -15.37 10.05 -7.18
CA TYR A 88 -14.09 9.33 -7.15
C TYR A 88 -12.89 10.25 -6.85
N THR A 89 -12.96 11.53 -7.25
CA THR A 89 -11.94 12.53 -6.94
C THR A 89 -11.89 12.83 -5.45
N ASP A 90 -13.04 12.97 -4.80
CA ASP A 90 -13.12 13.25 -3.36
C ASP A 90 -12.67 12.04 -2.54
N VAL A 91 -13.01 10.84 -2.99
CA VAL A 91 -12.50 9.58 -2.43
C VAL A 91 -10.97 9.55 -2.47
N VAL A 92 -10.36 9.83 -3.63
CA VAL A 92 -8.90 9.85 -3.74
C VAL A 92 -8.28 10.92 -2.84
N LYS A 93 -8.86 12.13 -2.77
CA LYS A 93 -8.37 13.19 -1.85
C LYS A 93 -8.44 12.77 -0.39
N HIS A 94 -9.52 12.10 0.02
CA HIS A 94 -9.68 11.59 1.39
C HIS A 94 -8.56 10.60 1.76
N PHE A 95 -8.30 9.64 0.88
CA PHE A 95 -7.21 8.68 1.10
C PHE A 95 -5.82 9.32 1.06
N VAL A 96 -5.57 10.28 0.17
CA VAL A 96 -4.30 11.02 0.12
C VAL A 96 -4.07 11.79 1.43
N LYS A 97 -5.12 12.43 1.96
CA LYS A 97 -5.05 13.14 3.23
C LYS A 97 -4.72 12.19 4.39
N LYS A 98 -5.38 11.04 4.46
CA LYS A 98 -5.09 10.01 5.47
C LYS A 98 -3.66 9.48 5.35
N PHE A 99 -3.20 9.25 4.11
CA PHE A 99 -1.84 8.79 3.85
C PHE A 99 -0.79 9.81 4.30
N ASP A 100 -0.98 11.10 4.00
CA ASP A 100 -0.08 12.15 4.44
C ASP A 100 -0.06 12.28 5.98
N GLN A 101 -1.22 12.18 6.64
CA GLN A 101 -1.30 12.18 8.11
C GLN A 101 -0.55 11.01 8.74
N LEU A 102 -0.69 9.81 8.19
CA LEU A 102 0.01 8.62 8.67
C LEU A 102 1.53 8.76 8.51
N LYS A 103 1.99 9.38 7.42
CA LYS A 103 3.41 9.61 7.19
C LYS A 103 4.00 10.66 8.11
N ASP A 104 3.24 11.69 8.43
CA ASP A 104 3.66 12.70 9.39
C ASP A 104 3.77 12.09 10.81
N SER A 105 2.83 11.21 11.21
CA SER A 105 2.91 10.50 12.51
C SER A 105 4.07 9.50 12.58
N ASP A 106 4.28 8.71 11.51
CA ASP A 106 5.40 7.76 11.43
C ASP A 106 6.75 8.47 11.58
N ARG A 107 6.86 9.68 11.01
CA ARG A 107 8.08 10.49 11.08
C ARG A 107 8.31 11.04 12.48
N SER A 108 7.27 11.52 13.16
CA SER A 108 7.40 12.01 14.54
C SER A 108 7.77 10.89 15.52
N GLU A 109 7.19 9.69 15.38
CA GLU A 109 7.53 8.56 16.26
C GLU A 109 8.97 8.07 16.04
N LYS A 110 9.43 8.03 14.79
CA LYS A 110 10.83 7.67 14.49
C LYS A 110 11.80 8.70 15.05
N GLN A 111 11.50 9.98 14.90
CA GLN A 111 12.34 11.05 15.44
C GLN A 111 12.42 10.97 16.97
N GLN A 112 11.30 10.73 17.66
CA GLN A 112 11.29 10.54 19.11
C GLN A 112 12.12 9.31 19.55
N ARG A 113 12.08 8.22 18.78
CA ARG A 113 12.92 7.04 19.06
C ARG A 113 14.41 7.29 18.81
N GLU A 114 14.74 8.08 17.81
CA GLU A 114 16.13 8.47 17.52
C GLU A 114 16.67 9.44 18.58
N GLU A 115 15.85 10.41 19.01
CA GLU A 115 16.17 11.33 20.12
C GLU A 115 16.35 10.55 21.44
N ALA A 116 15.42 9.64 21.78
CA ALA A 116 15.55 8.80 22.98
C ALA A 116 16.77 7.87 22.94
N ARG A 117 17.15 7.37 21.75
CA ARG A 117 18.37 6.56 21.58
C ARG A 117 19.63 7.39 21.76
N PHE A 118 19.64 8.61 21.23
CA PHE A 118 20.76 9.54 21.40
C PHE A 118 20.91 10.01 22.86
N GLU A 119 19.80 10.23 23.56
CA GLU A 119 19.80 10.52 25.01
C GLU A 119 20.35 9.36 25.83
N LEU A 120 20.04 8.11 25.47
CA LEU A 120 20.59 6.91 26.12
C LEU A 120 22.10 6.76 25.88
N GLU A 121 22.56 6.99 24.65
CA GLU A 121 23.99 6.94 24.29
C GLU A 121 24.80 8.09 24.94
N HIS A 122 24.18 9.23 25.27
CA HIS A 122 24.81 10.31 26.03
C HIS A 122 24.87 10.06 27.54
N TRP A 123 24.00 9.20 28.08
CA TRP A 123 23.99 8.87 29.52
C TRP A 123 25.02 7.79 29.91
N ASP A 124 25.46 6.95 28.97
CA ASP A 124 26.52 5.96 29.19
C ASP A 124 27.95 6.55 29.14
N GLY A 125 28.07 7.87 28.94
CA GLY A 125 29.35 8.55 28.72
C GLY A 125 30.04 9.15 29.95
N ASP A 126 29.34 9.36 31.07
CA ASP A 126 29.92 10.00 32.27
C ASP A 126 29.21 9.51 33.55
N VAL A 127 29.52 8.29 33.99
CA VAL A 127 29.34 7.92 35.40
C VAL A 127 30.73 7.73 35.99
N TYR A 128 31.16 8.76 36.71
CA TYR A 128 32.38 8.86 37.49
C TYR A 128 32.76 7.54 38.16
N GLU A 129 33.85 6.93 37.70
CA GLU A 129 34.71 6.12 38.56
C GLU A 129 35.31 7.09 39.60
N GLU A 130 34.67 7.28 40.75
CA GLU A 130 35.25 7.81 42.00
C GLU A 130 34.12 8.10 43.00
N ASP A 131 33.57 7.04 43.60
CA ASP A 131 33.09 7.02 45.00
C ASP A 131 32.46 5.66 45.29
N ALA A 132 33.29 4.61 45.23
CA ALA A 132 32.97 3.35 45.89
C ALA A 132 33.02 3.58 47.41
N VAL A 133 31.92 4.04 47.99
CA VAL A 133 31.77 4.15 49.44
C VAL A 133 31.75 2.73 50.01
N GLU A 134 32.83 2.33 50.68
CA GLU A 134 32.89 1.06 51.42
C GLU A 134 31.78 1.03 52.48
N ILE A 135 30.86 0.08 52.34
CA ILE A 135 29.78 -0.17 53.29
C ILE A 135 30.39 -0.91 54.50
N PRO A 136 30.37 -0.35 55.73
CA PRO A 136 30.98 -1.01 56.88
C PRO A 136 30.21 -2.28 57.27
N LYS A 137 30.95 -3.37 57.47
CA LYS A 137 30.41 -4.65 57.98
C LYS A 137 29.88 -4.44 59.40
N LYS A 138 28.59 -4.69 59.59
CA LYS A 138 27.97 -4.77 60.93
C LYS A 138 28.45 -6.04 61.62
N GLU A 139 29.26 -5.91 62.68
CA GLU A 139 29.54 -7.03 63.58
C GLU A 139 28.28 -7.35 64.38
N ALA A 140 27.82 -8.61 64.30
CA ALA A 140 26.70 -9.08 65.10
C ALA A 140 27.12 -9.19 66.58
N PRO A 141 26.29 -8.73 67.54
CA PRO A 141 26.60 -8.91 68.95
C PRO A 141 26.57 -10.39 69.28
N ARG A 142 27.68 -10.91 69.81
CA ARG A 142 27.74 -12.24 70.43
C ARG A 142 26.93 -12.17 71.72
N SER A 143 25.81 -12.89 71.75
CA SER A 143 25.07 -13.28 72.95
C SER A 143 25.78 -14.42 73.67
#